data_AF-A0A6L6LCE0-F1
#
_entry.id   AF-A0A6L6LCE0-F1
#
_cell.length_a   1.000
_cell.length_b   1.000
_cell.length_c   1.000
_cell.angle_alpha   90.00
_cell.angle_beta   90.00
_cell.angle_gamma   90.00
#
_symmetry.space_group_name_H-M   'P 1'
#
loop_
_entity.id
_entity.type
_entity.pdbx_description
1 polymer ?
#
loop_
_entity_poly.entity_id
_entity_poly.type
_entity_poly.pdbx_seq_one_letter_code
_entity_poly.pdbx_strand_id
1 'polypeptide(L)' 'MLKQMSRIPLKNPKTFDNYDFSRINGKNVDTLKELSTLSSLYAHKNIAFIGPQGVGKTHLVMASGRICCDNEYNAYFL' A
#
# COMPACT_ATOMS: atom_id res chain seq x y z
N MET A 1 -14.44 10.02 6.10
CA MET A 1 -15.51 9.07 5.71
C MET A 1 -14.97 7.88 4.92
N LEU A 2 -14.23 8.09 3.81
CA LEU A 2 -13.72 7.01 2.96
C LEU A 2 -12.89 5.94 3.71
N LYS A 3 -11.97 6.35 4.60
CA LYS A 3 -11.16 5.41 5.41
C LYS A 3 -11.99 4.48 6.31
N GLN A 4 -13.17 4.91 6.75
CA GLN A 4 -14.05 4.08 7.58
C GLN A 4 -14.79 3.04 6.72
N MET A 5 -15.17 3.42 5.50
CA MET A 5 -15.89 2.54 4.57
C MET A 5 -14.97 1.56 3.84
N SER A 6 -13.68 1.88 3.72
CA SER A 6 -12.70 1.08 2.98
C SER A 6 -12.22 -0.19 3.69
N ARG A 7 -12.64 -0.43 4.95
CA ARG A 7 -12.24 -1.58 5.77
C ARG A 7 -10.72 -1.72 6.02
N ILE A 8 -9.98 -0.62 5.84
CA ILE A 8 -8.54 -0.57 6.14
C ILE A 8 -8.37 -0.33 7.65
N PRO A 9 -7.37 -0.94 8.32
CA PRO A 9 -7.14 -0.74 9.75
C PRO A 9 -7.00 0.73 10.15
N LEU A 10 -7.89 1.19 11.05
CA LEU A 10 -7.85 2.54 11.61
C LEU A 10 -6.97 2.63 12.87
N LYS A 11 -7.01 1.58 13.71
CA LYS A 11 -6.17 1.45 14.89
C LYS A 11 -4.82 0.87 14.45
N ASN A 12 -3.74 1.64 14.61
CA ASN A 12 -2.40 1.36 14.07
C ASN A 12 -2.35 1.27 12.53
N PRO A 13 -2.55 2.40 11.84
CA PRO A 13 -2.60 2.42 10.39
C PRO A 13 -1.29 1.93 9.78
N LYS A 14 -1.39 1.11 8.74
CA LYS A 14 -0.24 0.73 7.92
C LYS A 14 0.00 1.83 6.88
N THR A 15 1.20 2.39 6.87
CA THR A 15 1.62 3.46 5.95
C THR A 15 2.96 3.09 5.33
N PHE A 16 3.36 3.78 4.25
CA PHE A 16 4.69 3.59 3.70
C PHE A 16 5.77 4.08 4.68
N ASP A 17 5.51 5.16 5.43
CA ASP A 17 6.46 5.72 6.40
C ASP A 17 6.80 4.78 7.56
N ASN A 18 5.85 3.93 7.96
CA ASN A 18 6.05 2.95 9.04
C ASN A 18 6.34 1.53 8.53
N TYR A 19 6.62 1.39 7.23
CA TYR A 19 7.08 0.16 6.65
C TYR A 19 8.61 0.08 6.71
N ASP A 20 9.12 -1.04 7.24
CA ASP A 20 10.55 -1.32 7.29
C ASP A 20 11.03 -1.89 5.95
N PHE A 21 11.48 -1.01 5.06
CA PHE A 21 11.99 -1.37 3.73
C PHE A 21 13.28 -2.20 3.77
N SER A 22 14.01 -2.26 4.90
CA SER A 22 15.19 -3.12 5.02
C SER A 22 14.85 -4.61 4.88
N ARG A 23 13.58 -4.97 5.05
CA ARG A 23 13.05 -6.33 4.87
C ARG A 23 12.92 -6.74 3.41
N ILE A 24 12.96 -5.80 2.47
CA ILE A 24 12.92 -6.07 1.04
C ILE A 24 14.37 -6.19 0.54
N ASN A 25 14.76 -7.41 0.18
CA ASN A 25 16.03 -7.64 -0.47
C ASN A 25 15.87 -7.50 -1.99
N GLY A 26 16.61 -6.59 -2.62
CA GLY A 26 16.75 -6.52 -4.09
C GLY A 26 16.44 -5.17 -4.72
N LYS A 27 16.38 -5.15 -6.05
CA LYS A 27 16.29 -3.93 -6.89
C LYS A 27 14.94 -3.20 -6.85
N ASN A 28 13.94 -3.73 -6.15
CA ASN A 28 12.56 -3.24 -6.25
C ASN A 28 12.16 -2.27 -5.13
N VAL A 29 13.07 -1.92 -4.21
CA VAL A 29 12.75 -1.01 -3.09
C VAL A 29 12.28 0.35 -3.61
N ASP A 30 12.94 0.89 -4.64
CA ASP A 30 12.58 2.19 -5.20
C ASP A 30 11.22 2.14 -5.89
N THR A 31 10.94 1.09 -6.67
CA THR A 31 9.60 0.85 -7.25
C THR A 31 8.53 0.74 -6.18
N LEU A 32 8.82 0.12 -5.03
CA LEU A 32 7.87 0.04 -3.91
C LEU A 32 7.62 1.40 -3.26
N LYS A 33 8.63 2.26 -3.16
CA LYS A 33 8.46 3.64 -2.67
C LYS A 33 7.65 4.48 -3.65
N GLU A 34 7.83 4.29 -4.94
CA GLU A 34 7.05 4.97 -5.98
C GLU A 34 5.55 4.64 -5.91
N LEU A 35 5.15 3.51 -5.33
CA LEU A 35 3.73 3.19 -5.11
C LEU A 35 2.98 4.23 -4.28
N SER A 36 3.69 4.97 -3.41
CA SER A 36 3.11 6.06 -2.64
C SER A 36 2.60 7.22 -3.52
N THR A 37 3.08 7.34 -4.76
CA THR A 37 2.65 8.36 -5.73
C THR A 37 1.34 8.01 -6.45
N LEU A 38 0.81 6.80 -6.23
CA LEU A 38 -0.35 6.27 -6.97
C LEU A 38 -0.14 6.19 -8.50
N SER A 39 1.11 6.18 -8.98
CA SER A 39 1.42 6.12 -10.43
C SER A 39 0.73 4.96 -11.15
N SER A 40 0.61 3.80 -10.51
CA SER A 40 -0.07 2.63 -11.06
C SER A 40 -1.59 2.81 -11.15
N LEU A 41 -2.20 3.57 -10.23
CA LEU A 41 -3.62 3.91 -10.29
C LEU A 41 -3.91 4.79 -11.51
N TYR A 42 -3.12 5.84 -11.71
CA TYR A 42 -3.23 6.73 -12.87
C TYR A 42 -2.95 6.01 -14.19
N ALA A 43 -2.03 5.05 -14.19
CA ALA A 43 -1.69 4.25 -15.36
C ALA A 43 -2.69 3.09 -15.61
N HIS A 44 -3.75 2.95 -14.80
CA HIS A 44 -4.69 1.83 -14.86
C HIS A 44 -4.01 0.45 -14.84
N LYS A 45 -2.97 0.30 -14.01
CA LYS A 45 -2.18 -0.93 -13.86
C LYS A 45 -2.53 -1.65 -12.57
N ASN A 46 -2.71 -2.96 -12.69
CA ASN A 46 -2.85 -3.85 -11.54
C ASN A 46 -1.47 -4.11 -10.90
N ILE A 47 -1.44 -4.15 -9.57
CA ILE A 47 -0.24 -4.46 -8.80
C ILE A 47 -0.43 -5.82 -8.10
N ALA A 48 0.58 -6.69 -8.17
CA ALA A 48 0.63 -7.93 -7.43
C ALA A 48 1.90 -7.98 -6.58
N PHE A 49 1.76 -8.21 -5.27
CA PHE A 49 2.90 -8.45 -4.39
C PHE A 49 3.09 -9.97 -4.22
N ILE A 50 4.26 -10.47 -4.62
CA ILE A 50 4.59 -11.90 -4.55
C ILE A 50 5.88 -12.06 -3.76
N GLY A 51 5.89 -13.01 -2.81
CA GLY A 51 7.06 -13.26 -1.97
C GLY A 51 6.71 -14.06 -0.71
N PRO A 52 7.71 -14.38 0.13
CA PRO A 52 7.54 -15.21 1.32
C PRO A 52 6.63 -14.55 2.37
N GLN A 53 6.15 -15.35 3.33
CA GLN A 53 5.36 -14.84 4.46
C GLN A 53 6.22 -13.87 5.32
N GLY A 54 5.59 -12.87 5.92
CA GLY A 54 6.27 -11.96 6.86
C GLY A 54 7.00 -10.76 6.23
N VAL A 55 7.16 -10.69 4.91
CA VAL A 55 7.78 -9.53 4.22
C VAL A 55 6.87 -8.30 4.12
N GLY A 56 5.63 -8.38 4.61
CA GLY A 56 4.72 -7.23 4.69
C GLY A 56 3.99 -6.87 3.39
N LYS A 57 3.72 -7.83 2.51
CA LYS A 57 2.85 -7.66 1.32
C LYS A 57 1.51 -7.01 1.69
N THR A 58 0.84 -7.53 2.72
CA THR A 58 -0.44 -6.99 3.22
C THR A 58 -0.29 -5.56 3.74
N HIS A 59 0.84 -5.23 4.36
CA HIS A 59 1.12 -3.87 4.82
C HIS A 59 1.15 -2.90 3.65
N LEU A 60 1.88 -3.25 2.57
CA LEU A 60 2.00 -2.41 1.38
C LEU A 60 0.66 -2.20 0.67
N VAL A 61 -0.19 -3.24 0.59
CA VAL A 61 -1.56 -3.13 0.05
C VAL A 61 -2.41 -2.18 0.89
N MET A 62 -2.39 -2.34 2.22
CA MET A 62 -3.14 -1.46 3.13
C MET A 62 -2.64 -0.01 3.08
N ALA A 63 -1.32 0.21 3.01
CA ALA A 63 -0.71 1.53 2.89
C ALA A 63 -1.13 2.21 1.57
N SER A 64 -1.13 1.47 0.46
CA SER A 64 -1.61 1.95 -0.84
C SER A 64 -3.08 2.38 -0.76
N GLY A 65 -3.95 1.51 -0.22
CA GLY A 65 -5.36 1.82 -0.05
C GLY A 65 -5.60 3.04 0.86
N ARG A 66 -4.75 3.26 1.87
CA ARG A 66 -4.84 4.44 2.74
C ARG A 66 -4.50 5.72 2.00
N ILE A 67 -3.43 5.72 1.21
CA ILE A 67 -3.07 6.85 0.34
C ILE A 67 -4.18 7.12 -0.68
N CYS A 68 -4.79 6.09 -1.27
CA CYS A 68 -5.96 6.27 -2.14
C CYS A 68 -7.06 7.04 -1.42
N CYS A 69 -7.46 6.62 -0.22
CA CYS A 69 -8.48 7.33 0.56
C CYS A 69 -8.08 8.75 0.96
N ASP A 70 -6.79 9.00 1.19
CA ASP A 70 -6.26 10.35 1.48
C ASP A 70 -6.33 11.28 0.26
N ASN A 71 -6.33 10.73 -0.95
CA ASN A 71 -6.48 11.44 -2.21
C ASN A 71 -7.91 11.32 -2.78
N GLU A 72 -8.90 11.09 -1.91
CA GLU A 72 -10.33 10.99 -2.26
C GLU A 72 -10.72 9.85 -3.22
N TYR A 73 -9.84 8.87 -3.42
CA TYR A 73 -10.15 7.65 -4.15
C TYR A 73 -10.81 6.61 -3.25
N ASN A 74 -11.81 5.94 -3.81
CA ASN A 74 -12.43 4.78 -3.18
C ASN A 74 -11.45 3.62 -3.14
N ALA A 75 -11.26 3.05 -1.96
CA ALA A 75 -10.51 1.82 -1.76
C ALA A 75 -11.34 0.84 -0.94
N TYR A 76 -11.10 -0.46 -1.11
CA TYR A 76 -11.80 -1.50 -0.36
C TYR A 76 -10.85 -2.65 -0.09
N PHE A 77 -10.71 -2.98 1.20
CA PHE A 77 -9.86 -4.08 1.67
C PHE A 77 -10.75 -5.24 2.15
N LEU A 78 -10.44 -6.46 1.70
CA LEU A 78 -11.15 -7.70 2.01
C LEU A 78 -10.43 -8.51 3.09
#